data_AF-A0A8B7DZG0-F1
#
_entry.id   AF-A0A8B7DZG0-F1
#
_cell.length_a   1.000
_cell.length_b   1.000
_cell.length_c   1.000
_cell.angle_alpha   90.00
_cell.angle_beta   90.00
_cell.angle_gamma   90.00
#
_symmetry.space_group_name_H-M   'P 1'
#
loop_
_entity.id
_entity.type
_entity.pdbx_description
1 polymer ?
#
loop_
_entity_poly.entity_id
_entity_poly.type
_entity_poly.pdbx_seq_one_letter_code
_entity_poly.pdbx_strand_id
1 'polypeptide(L)'
;MVGDTENIMALFRDMPTAVCFLMIVPIIIISASSSAVAASNDFPVYRMQQYDLYGAKYGSRSASINLEARSLISDNLIRRCAVVRIAQLQIDQLQKAISDGLSALLILLPANIEKVSNATLERIQYLENNLLQVDLPIPVYFSHETDALKSLFEEITSSVHRDTATSAVKAMTAVASANSFHFLTDAGESQVISDFPIISLQGKLTGQGLEDQLPTVAIVTHYDSFSIVPKLSYGADATASGVVALLELARLFNLLYSEVSTRPKYNLLFLLAGGGKFNYQGTKKWIEQNVESSEISLLAEADYVLCIDAIGQGNSLNLHVSKPPKEGTQSYLLVQEFKKVMSDLYSDSVFNVVHKKVNLAEDMLDWEHERFSMRRLPAGTFSHYDKPTQRGSILDTKINSVALERNIRVIAEGLARHIYNLSGKSFSNKLEIFSGNM
;
A
#
# COMPACT_ATOMS: atom_id res chain seq x y z
N MET A 1 1.91 28.26 49.92
CA MET A 1 2.95 29.21 49.46
C MET A 1 2.28 30.38 48.74
N VAL A 2 1.52 31.20 49.46
CA VAL A 2 0.78 32.35 48.89
C VAL A 2 1.58 33.67 49.03
N GLY A 3 2.61 33.69 49.88
CA GLY A 3 3.35 34.92 50.23
C GLY A 3 4.40 35.42 49.22
N ASP A 4 4.98 34.56 48.38
CA ASP A 4 6.09 34.98 47.50
C ASP A 4 5.61 35.61 46.18
N THR A 5 4.41 35.24 45.69
CA THR A 5 3.80 35.83 44.49
C THR A 5 3.27 37.25 44.73
N GLU A 6 2.81 37.55 45.95
CA GLU A 6 2.35 38.90 46.31
C GLU A 6 3.51 39.91 46.37
N ASN A 7 4.69 39.50 46.84
CA ASN A 7 5.86 40.38 46.95
C ASN A 7 6.44 40.80 45.59
N ILE A 8 6.38 39.92 44.58
CA ILE A 8 6.86 40.25 43.22
C ILE A 8 5.85 41.15 42.50
N MET A 9 4.54 40.86 42.64
CA MET A 9 3.50 41.71 42.06
C MET A 9 3.45 43.10 42.71
N ALA A 10 3.79 43.22 43.99
CA ALA A 10 3.97 44.51 44.67
C ALA A 10 5.13 45.33 44.09
N LEU A 11 6.26 44.69 43.78
CA LEU A 11 7.44 45.34 43.17
C LEU A 11 7.15 45.96 41.79
N PHE A 12 6.27 45.33 41.00
CA PHE A 12 5.84 45.85 39.69
C PHE A 12 4.67 46.84 39.77
N ARG A 13 3.95 46.89 40.90
CA ARG A 13 2.82 47.80 41.12
C ARG A 13 3.28 49.23 41.40
N ASP A 14 4.41 49.38 42.07
CA ASP A 14 4.97 50.68 42.48
C ASP A 14 5.97 51.26 41.45
N MET A 15 6.29 50.52 40.40
CA MET A 15 7.17 50.96 39.31
C MET A 15 6.38 51.69 38.22
N PRO A 16 6.89 52.81 37.68
CA PRO A 16 6.27 53.46 36.52
C PRO A 16 6.18 52.48 35.35
N THR A 17 5.02 52.38 34.70
CA THR A 17 4.77 51.45 33.58
C THR A 17 5.84 51.52 32.49
N ALA A 18 6.40 52.72 32.24
CA ALA A 18 7.50 52.93 31.31
C ALA A 18 8.81 52.22 31.69
N VAL A 19 9.12 52.11 32.98
CA VAL A 19 10.31 51.40 33.50
C VAL A 19 10.12 49.89 33.39
N CYS A 20 8.92 49.39 33.65
CA CYS A 20 8.58 47.99 33.43
C CYS A 20 8.74 47.61 31.94
N PHE A 21 8.24 48.44 31.01
CA PHE A 21 8.46 48.25 29.57
C PHE A 21 9.95 48.31 29.20
N LEU A 22 10.71 49.28 29.72
CA LEU A 22 12.14 49.43 29.45
C LEU A 22 13.01 48.28 29.98
N MET A 23 12.58 47.58 31.04
CA MET A 23 13.33 46.42 31.54
C MET A 23 12.89 45.11 30.87
N ILE A 24 11.59 44.94 30.62
CA ILE A 24 11.03 43.68 30.10
C ILE A 24 11.33 43.54 28.60
N VAL A 25 11.17 44.60 27.80
CA VAL A 25 11.32 44.54 26.35
C VAL A 25 12.75 44.15 25.91
N PRO A 26 13.84 44.71 26.48
CA PRO A 26 15.19 44.29 26.12
C PRO A 26 15.50 42.85 26.53
N ILE A 27 14.99 42.39 27.67
CA ILE A 27 15.16 40.98 28.10
C ILE A 27 14.46 40.04 27.11
N ILE A 28 13.24 40.38 26.67
CA ILE A 28 12.52 39.63 25.63
C ILE A 28 13.29 39.66 24.30
N ILE A 29 13.79 40.82 23.86
CA ILE A 29 14.53 40.94 22.60
C ILE A 29 15.85 40.16 22.64
N ILE A 30 16.60 40.23 23.74
CA ILE A 30 17.88 39.51 23.91
C ILE A 30 17.64 37.99 23.97
N SER A 31 16.62 37.54 24.71
CA SER A 31 16.25 36.12 24.76
C SER A 31 15.71 35.59 23.42
N ALA A 32 14.95 36.39 22.67
CA ALA A 32 14.43 36.01 21.35
C ALA A 32 15.49 36.03 20.23
N SER A 33 16.49 36.93 20.32
CA SER A 33 17.50 37.11 19.27
C SER A 33 18.48 35.94 19.11
N SER A 34 18.60 35.05 20.11
CA SER A 34 19.48 33.88 20.07
C SER A 34 18.91 32.70 19.27
N SER A 35 17.58 32.64 19.08
CA SER A 35 16.86 31.52 18.44
C SER A 35 16.15 31.88 17.13
N ALA A 36 15.93 33.17 16.87
CA ALA A 36 15.11 33.62 15.73
C ALA A 36 15.79 33.53 14.35
N VAL A 37 17.11 33.35 14.26
CA VAL A 37 17.87 33.51 13.01
C VAL A 37 17.94 32.24 12.15
N ALA A 38 17.48 31.08 12.63
CA ALA A 38 17.65 29.80 11.92
C ALA A 38 16.46 28.81 12.02
N ALA A 39 15.21 29.27 12.07
CA ALA A 39 14.10 28.44 12.55
C ALA A 39 13.02 28.02 11.52
N SER A 40 13.22 28.22 10.21
CA SER A 40 12.34 27.61 9.21
C SER A 40 13.04 26.39 8.61
N ASN A 41 12.59 25.20 9.01
CA ASN A 41 13.07 23.93 8.46
C ASN A 41 12.00 23.36 7.54
N ASP A 42 12.28 23.35 6.24
CA ASP A 42 11.41 22.72 5.25
C ASP A 42 11.77 21.23 5.15
N PHE A 43 10.77 20.37 5.26
CA PHE A 43 10.93 18.92 5.11
C PHE A 43 9.75 18.32 4.35
N PRO A 44 9.99 17.26 3.55
CA PRO A 44 8.94 16.64 2.78
C PRO A 44 7.97 15.89 3.70
N VAL A 45 6.68 16.20 3.56
CA VAL A 45 5.59 15.47 4.22
C VAL A 45 4.71 14.80 3.17
N TYR A 46 4.20 13.63 3.53
CA TYR A 46 3.33 12.83 2.68
C TYR A 46 1.99 12.66 3.36
N ARG A 47 0.92 13.08 2.69
CA ARG A 47 -0.41 12.96 3.25
C ARG A 47 -0.87 11.50 3.26
N MET A 48 -1.59 11.13 4.32
CA MET A 48 -2.34 9.88 4.37
C MET A 48 -3.34 9.80 3.21
N GLN A 49 -3.63 8.60 2.74
CA GLN A 49 -4.63 8.39 1.70
C GLN A 49 -6.01 8.92 2.11
N GLN A 50 -6.81 9.30 1.11
CA GLN A 50 -8.21 9.69 1.26
C GLN A 50 -9.01 9.10 0.11
N TYR A 51 -9.99 8.25 0.38
CA TYR A 51 -10.91 7.74 -0.65
C TYR A 51 -12.22 7.25 -0.03
N ASP A 52 -13.26 7.19 -0.86
CA ASP A 52 -14.56 6.64 -0.51
C ASP A 52 -14.82 5.41 -1.40
N LEU A 53 -15.23 4.30 -0.80
CA LEU A 53 -15.51 3.05 -1.51
C LEU A 53 -16.82 2.45 -0.97
N TYR A 54 -17.78 2.22 -1.87
CA TYR A 54 -19.12 1.71 -1.53
C TYR A 54 -19.83 2.49 -0.41
N GLY A 55 -19.62 3.80 -0.33
CA GLY A 55 -20.22 4.68 0.68
C GLY A 55 -19.49 4.70 2.02
N ALA A 56 -18.50 3.83 2.24
CA ALA A 56 -17.58 3.92 3.37
C ALA A 56 -16.45 4.91 3.06
N LYS A 57 -16.02 5.65 4.09
CA LYS A 57 -14.99 6.68 4.02
C LYS A 57 -13.71 6.16 4.66
N TYR A 58 -12.57 6.41 4.01
CA TYR A 58 -11.27 5.94 4.48
C TYR A 58 -10.23 7.05 4.48
N GLY A 59 -9.40 7.04 5.53
CA GLY A 59 -8.22 7.86 5.67
C GLY A 59 -8.48 9.32 6.08
N SER A 60 -7.56 10.21 5.74
CA SER A 60 -7.53 11.59 6.28
C SER A 60 -8.35 12.57 5.45
N ARG A 61 -9.31 13.28 6.07
CA ARG A 61 -10.29 14.13 5.36
C ARG A 61 -9.93 15.61 5.27
N SER A 62 -8.83 16.02 5.88
CA SER A 62 -8.33 17.40 5.82
C SER A 62 -6.85 17.43 5.42
N ALA A 63 -6.38 18.56 4.92
CA ALA A 63 -5.00 18.76 4.47
C ALA A 63 -4.31 19.97 5.11
N SER A 64 -5.05 21.01 5.50
CA SER A 64 -4.44 22.24 5.99
C SER A 64 -3.94 22.11 7.43
N ILE A 65 -2.69 22.52 7.68
CA ILE A 65 -2.09 22.58 9.01
C ILE A 65 -1.52 23.98 9.21
N ASN A 66 -1.93 24.62 10.30
CA ASN A 66 -1.40 25.88 10.78
C ASN A 66 -1.48 25.87 12.32
N LEU A 67 -0.73 24.97 12.95
CA LEU A 67 -0.90 24.61 14.36
C LEU A 67 0.45 24.43 15.08
N GLU A 68 0.45 24.72 16.39
CA GLU A 68 1.60 24.46 17.26
C GLU A 68 1.82 22.94 17.42
N ALA A 69 3.08 22.53 17.32
CA ALA A 69 3.49 21.15 17.50
C ALA A 69 3.52 20.77 18.98
N ARG A 70 2.95 19.61 19.31
CA ARG A 70 2.99 19.00 20.64
C ARG A 70 3.25 17.50 20.57
N SER A 71 3.69 16.91 21.67
CA SER A 71 3.81 15.45 21.76
C SER A 71 2.44 14.83 22.00
N LEU A 72 2.18 13.66 21.40
CA LEU A 72 0.93 12.91 21.59
C LEU A 72 0.65 12.50 23.05
N ILE A 73 1.68 12.51 23.91
CA ILE A 73 1.58 12.14 25.33
C ILE A 73 1.14 13.33 26.21
N SER A 74 1.11 14.55 25.66
CA SER A 74 0.76 15.75 26.43
C SER A 74 -0.73 15.81 26.83
N ASP A 75 -1.03 16.43 27.97
CA ASP A 75 -2.39 16.52 28.53
C ASP A 75 -3.32 17.47 27.75
N ASN A 76 -2.77 18.41 26.97
CA ASN A 76 -3.55 19.39 26.20
C ASN A 76 -3.23 19.34 24.71
N LEU A 77 -4.08 18.63 23.96
CA LEU A 77 -3.98 18.46 22.51
C LEU A 77 -4.97 19.33 21.72
N ILE A 78 -5.77 20.16 22.41
CA ILE A 78 -6.80 21.00 21.79
C ILE A 78 -6.14 21.97 20.82
N ARG A 79 -6.51 21.89 19.53
CA ARG A 79 -5.96 22.75 18.45
C ARG A 79 -4.44 22.67 18.33
N ARG A 80 -3.88 21.47 18.56
CA ARG A 80 -2.44 21.18 18.39
C ARG A 80 -2.21 20.18 17.26
N CYS A 81 -1.00 20.21 16.71
CA CYS A 81 -0.49 19.17 15.83
C CYS A 81 0.36 18.20 16.66
N ALA A 82 -0.10 16.96 16.83
CA ALA A 82 0.68 15.96 17.55
C ALA A 82 1.79 15.39 16.67
N VAL A 83 2.99 15.23 17.22
CA VAL A 83 4.10 14.52 16.59
C VAL A 83 4.34 13.21 17.31
N VAL A 84 4.47 12.12 16.57
CA VAL A 84 4.69 10.79 17.13
C VAL A 84 5.52 9.93 16.18
N ARG A 85 6.39 9.08 16.73
CA ARG A 85 7.04 8.03 15.93
C ARG A 85 6.06 6.89 15.70
N ILE A 86 6.03 6.35 14.49
CA ILE A 86 5.11 5.24 14.16
C ILE A 86 5.25 4.05 15.12
N ALA A 87 6.46 3.74 15.57
CA ALA A 87 6.71 2.65 16.53
C ALA A 87 6.13 2.90 17.93
N GLN A 88 5.85 4.16 18.30
CA GLN A 88 5.29 4.55 19.60
C GLN A 88 3.77 4.74 19.54
N LEU A 89 3.21 4.86 18.34
CA LEU A 89 1.78 5.08 18.15
C LEU A 89 0.97 3.86 18.64
N GLN A 90 -0.16 4.16 19.29
CA GLN A 90 -1.18 3.20 19.68
C GLN A 90 -2.53 3.71 19.18
N ILE A 91 -3.37 2.82 18.63
CA ILE A 91 -4.65 3.18 18.02
C ILE A 91 -5.61 3.75 19.06
N ASP A 92 -5.70 3.14 20.24
CA ASP A 92 -6.57 3.60 21.32
C ASP A 92 -6.19 5.00 21.80
N GLN A 93 -4.88 5.28 21.92
CA GLN A 93 -4.37 6.61 22.27
C GLN A 93 -4.72 7.64 21.20
N LEU A 94 -4.62 7.27 19.92
CA LEU A 94 -4.96 8.15 18.81
C LEU A 94 -6.45 8.51 18.81
N GLN A 95 -7.34 7.52 18.98
CA GLN A 95 -8.78 7.75 19.03
C GLN A 95 -9.17 8.65 20.21
N LYS A 96 -8.55 8.42 21.37
CA LYS A 96 -8.72 9.28 22.54
C LYS A 96 -8.24 10.71 22.25
N ALA A 97 -7.03 10.88 21.70
CA ALA A 97 -6.49 12.19 21.38
C ALA A 97 -7.37 12.98 20.40
N ILE A 98 -7.95 12.31 19.39
CA ILE A 98 -8.90 12.93 18.45
C ILE A 98 -10.16 13.38 19.19
N SER A 99 -10.70 12.54 20.07
CA SER A 99 -11.87 12.88 20.90
C SER A 99 -11.59 14.06 21.84
N ASP A 100 -10.36 14.17 22.33
CA ASP A 100 -9.88 15.24 23.21
C ASP A 100 -9.56 16.55 22.45
N GLY A 101 -9.80 16.62 21.13
CA GLY A 101 -9.68 17.84 20.33
C GLY A 101 -8.37 18.00 19.56
N LEU A 102 -7.60 16.92 19.37
CA LEU A 102 -6.45 16.91 18.46
C LEU A 102 -6.87 17.39 17.07
N SER A 103 -6.08 18.29 16.47
CA SER A 103 -6.45 18.93 15.20
C SER A 103 -5.54 18.54 14.02
N ALA A 104 -4.37 17.95 14.26
CA ALA A 104 -3.51 17.41 13.22
C ALA A 104 -2.56 16.36 13.79
N LEU A 105 -2.04 15.47 12.93
CA LEU A 105 -1.08 14.44 13.33
C LEU A 105 0.06 14.33 12.31
N LEU A 106 1.30 14.41 12.79
CA LEU A 106 2.52 14.09 12.06
C LEU A 106 3.12 12.79 12.60
N ILE A 107 3.17 11.76 11.75
CA ILE A 107 3.75 10.47 12.05
C ILE A 107 5.15 10.39 11.45
N LEU A 108 6.15 10.14 12.28
CA LEU A 108 7.54 9.96 11.86
C LEU A 108 7.78 8.49 11.51
N LEU A 109 8.17 8.26 10.26
CA LEU A 109 8.65 6.99 9.73
C LEU A 109 10.15 6.83 10.00
N PRO A 110 10.65 5.61 10.22
CA PRO A 110 12.09 5.38 10.32
C PRO A 110 12.84 5.91 9.09
N ALA A 111 14.03 6.46 9.31
CA ALA A 111 14.90 6.96 8.22
C ALA A 111 15.25 5.87 7.20
N ASN A 112 15.49 4.64 7.68
CA ASN A 112 15.76 3.49 6.84
C ASN A 112 15.00 2.27 7.36
N ILE A 113 13.90 1.95 6.67
CA ILE A 113 13.02 0.81 6.97
C ILE A 113 13.80 -0.52 6.97
N GLU A 114 14.85 -0.64 6.16
CA GLU A 114 15.61 -1.90 6.03
C GLU A 114 16.48 -2.22 7.25
N LYS A 115 16.83 -1.22 8.05
CA LYS A 115 17.67 -1.38 9.25
C LYS A 115 16.84 -1.57 10.52
N VAL A 116 15.53 -1.62 10.39
CA VAL A 116 14.57 -1.70 11.50
C VAL A 116 14.40 -3.17 11.91
N SER A 117 14.17 -3.43 13.21
CA SER A 117 13.94 -4.79 13.71
C SER A 117 12.62 -5.37 13.20
N ASN A 118 12.57 -6.69 13.02
CA ASN A 118 11.36 -7.40 12.57
C ASN A 118 10.13 -7.10 13.44
N ALA A 119 10.29 -7.03 14.77
CA ALA A 119 9.20 -6.68 15.68
C ALA A 119 8.62 -5.28 15.42
N THR A 120 9.44 -4.33 14.98
CA THR A 120 8.99 -2.98 14.63
C THR A 120 8.31 -2.98 13.26
N LEU A 121 8.77 -3.79 12.30
CA LEU A 121 8.11 -3.95 11.00
C LEU A 121 6.70 -4.54 11.15
N GLU A 122 6.56 -5.60 11.93
CA GLU A 122 5.25 -6.20 12.25
C GLU A 122 4.31 -5.18 12.90
N ARG A 123 4.83 -4.34 13.80
CA ARG A 123 4.06 -3.27 14.42
C ARG A 123 3.64 -2.19 13.43
N ILE A 124 4.53 -1.77 12.51
CA ILE A 124 4.20 -0.81 11.46
C ILE A 124 3.09 -1.37 10.57
N GLN A 125 3.22 -2.63 10.14
CA GLN A 125 2.22 -3.29 9.32
C GLN A 125 0.86 -3.41 10.04
N TYR A 126 0.88 -3.74 11.33
CA TYR A 126 -0.34 -3.75 12.15
C TYR A 126 -1.01 -2.37 12.20
N LEU A 127 -0.25 -1.32 12.48
CA LEU A 127 -0.78 0.04 12.56
C LEU A 127 -1.31 0.53 11.21
N GLU A 128 -0.58 0.24 10.13
CA GLU A 128 -0.98 0.57 8.76
C GLU A 128 -2.33 -0.06 8.41
N ASN A 129 -2.49 -1.37 8.64
CA ASN A 129 -3.75 -2.08 8.39
C ASN A 129 -4.92 -1.50 9.18
N ASN A 130 -4.71 -1.11 10.44
CA ASN A 130 -5.75 -0.50 11.26
C ASN A 130 -6.11 0.90 10.76
N LEU A 131 -5.10 1.75 10.50
CA LEU A 131 -5.31 3.12 10.06
C LEU A 131 -5.96 3.20 8.68
N LEU A 132 -5.69 2.25 7.78
CA LEU A 132 -6.34 2.16 6.47
C LEU A 132 -7.87 1.93 6.55
N GLN A 133 -8.36 1.42 7.69
CA GLN A 133 -9.78 1.11 7.90
C GLN A 133 -10.57 2.21 8.62
N VAL A 134 -9.93 3.33 8.97
CA VAL A 134 -10.53 4.39 9.80
C VAL A 134 -10.79 5.65 8.97
N ASP A 135 -11.93 6.30 9.23
CA ASP A 135 -12.21 7.67 8.77
C ASP A 135 -11.63 8.67 9.78
N LEU A 136 -10.64 9.44 9.37
CA LEU A 136 -9.95 10.42 10.22
C LEU A 136 -10.31 11.85 9.76
N PRO A 137 -11.06 12.63 10.56
CA PRO A 137 -11.48 13.97 10.15
C PRO A 137 -10.33 14.99 10.14
N ILE A 138 -9.20 14.65 10.76
CA ILE A 138 -8.02 15.51 10.89
C ILE A 138 -6.99 15.26 9.77
N PRO A 139 -6.15 16.25 9.42
CA PRO A 139 -4.99 16.03 8.58
C PRO A 139 -3.98 15.11 9.25
N VAL A 140 -3.61 14.03 8.56
CA VAL A 140 -2.58 13.09 8.97
C VAL A 140 -1.48 13.05 7.92
N TYR A 141 -0.26 13.34 8.34
CA TYR A 141 0.92 13.36 7.49
C TYR A 141 1.98 12.41 8.02
N PHE A 142 2.81 11.93 7.09
CA PHE A 142 3.94 11.07 7.33
C PHE A 142 5.21 11.75 6.84
N SER A 143 6.30 11.63 7.59
CA SER A 143 7.63 12.07 7.15
C SER A 143 8.67 11.06 7.57
N HIS A 144 9.69 10.85 6.75
CA HIS A 144 10.88 10.14 7.22
C HIS A 144 11.59 10.97 8.28
N GLU A 145 12.11 10.29 9.31
CA GLU A 145 12.88 10.92 10.37
C GLU A 145 14.22 11.41 9.82
N THR A 146 14.37 12.72 9.71
CA THR A 146 15.63 13.40 9.44
C THR A 146 16.30 13.81 10.75
N ASP A 147 17.60 14.11 10.73
CA ASP A 147 18.30 14.56 11.94
C ASP A 147 17.66 15.81 12.56
N ALA A 148 17.18 16.74 11.71
CA ALA A 148 16.44 17.92 12.15
C ALA A 148 15.08 17.57 12.77
N LEU A 149 14.30 16.68 12.16
CA LEU A 149 13.01 16.25 12.74
C LEU A 149 13.20 15.47 14.04
N LYS A 150 14.30 14.72 14.15
CA LYS A 150 14.65 14.00 15.36
C LYS A 150 14.95 14.95 16.51
N SER A 151 15.78 15.98 16.28
CA SER A 151 16.07 16.98 17.33
C SER A 151 14.79 17.75 17.72
N LEU A 152 13.97 18.14 16.74
CA LEU A 152 12.67 18.79 16.99
C LEU A 152 11.75 17.91 17.84
N PHE A 153 11.64 16.62 17.51
CA PHE A 153 10.82 15.68 18.25
C PHE A 153 11.32 15.48 19.70
N GLU A 154 12.65 15.41 19.90
CA GLU A 154 13.26 15.31 21.22
C GLU A 154 13.01 16.58 22.06
N GLU A 155 13.11 17.76 21.45
CA GLU A 155 12.79 19.04 22.10
C GLU A 155 11.31 19.12 22.51
N ILE A 156 10.39 18.83 21.58
CA ILE A 156 8.94 18.81 21.83
C ILE A 156 8.61 17.84 22.96
N THR A 157 9.20 16.64 22.97
CA THR A 157 8.94 15.63 24.00
C THR A 157 9.52 16.04 25.35
N SER A 158 10.71 16.63 25.38
CA SER A 158 11.32 17.13 26.62
C SER A 158 10.54 18.29 27.25
N SER A 159 9.82 19.08 26.44
CA SER A 159 9.01 20.21 26.92
C SER A 159 7.81 19.77 27.75
N VAL A 160 7.22 18.60 27.48
CA VAL A 160 6.08 18.04 28.23
C VAL A 160 6.45 17.79 29.69
N HIS A 161 7.68 17.35 29.96
CA HIS A 161 8.16 17.15 31.33
C HIS A 161 8.46 18.46 32.08
N ARG A 162 8.51 19.61 31.39
CA ARG A 162 8.72 20.92 31.99
C ARG A 162 7.42 21.59 32.44
N ASP A 163 6.30 21.30 31.78
CA ASP A 163 4.96 21.83 32.12
C ASP A 163 4.44 21.34 33.48
N THR A 164 5.02 20.26 34.03
CA THR A 164 4.70 19.74 35.39
C THR A 164 5.50 20.39 36.53
N ALA A 165 6.19 21.51 36.29
CA ALA A 165 7.04 22.15 37.29
C ALA A 165 6.23 22.80 38.44
N THR A 166 6.49 22.36 39.68
CA THR A 166 5.76 22.75 40.90
C THR A 166 6.14 24.12 41.49
N SER A 167 7.02 24.90 40.86
CA SER A 167 7.55 26.16 41.40
C SER A 167 7.44 27.31 40.39
N ALA A 168 6.96 28.48 40.85
CA ALA A 168 6.71 29.67 40.03
C ALA A 168 7.95 30.18 39.27
N VAL A 169 9.15 30.08 39.87
CA VAL A 169 10.41 30.48 39.22
C VAL A 169 10.78 29.51 38.10
N LYS A 170 10.52 28.20 38.29
CA LYS A 170 10.69 27.20 37.22
C LYS A 170 9.66 27.34 36.11
N ALA A 171 8.44 27.77 36.44
CA ALA A 171 7.42 28.08 35.44
C ALA A 171 7.83 29.30 34.58
N MET A 172 8.37 30.37 35.19
CA MET A 172 8.84 31.54 34.44
C MET A 172 10.08 31.25 33.58
N THR A 173 11.04 30.44 34.06
CA THR A 173 12.19 30.03 33.24
C THR A 173 11.81 29.03 32.15
N ALA A 174 10.81 28.16 32.39
CA ALA A 174 10.23 27.30 31.37
C ALA A 174 9.54 28.11 30.27
N VAL A 175 8.76 29.14 30.63
CA VAL A 175 8.10 30.05 29.67
C VAL A 175 9.12 30.84 28.85
N ALA A 176 10.19 31.35 29.48
CA ALA A 176 11.24 32.10 28.78
C ALA A 176 12.12 31.25 27.85
N SER A 177 12.09 29.91 28.02
CA SER A 177 12.87 28.95 27.21
C SER A 177 11.98 27.99 26.40
N ALA A 178 10.68 28.24 26.35
CA ALA A 178 9.73 27.41 25.61
C ALA A 178 9.83 27.74 24.12
N ASN A 179 10.61 26.95 23.39
CA ASN A 179 10.53 26.93 21.93
C ASN A 179 9.18 26.30 21.53
N SER A 180 8.22 27.12 21.11
CA SER A 180 6.99 26.64 20.48
C SER A 180 7.24 26.43 18.99
N PHE A 181 7.19 25.19 18.53
CA PHE A 181 7.26 24.89 17.10
C PHE A 181 5.88 25.00 16.48
N HIS A 182 5.82 25.50 15.25
CA HIS A 182 4.59 25.66 14.52
C HIS A 182 4.72 25.00 13.16
N PHE A 183 3.76 24.16 12.80
CA PHE A 183 3.74 23.54 11.49
C PHE A 183 2.78 24.29 10.58
N LEU A 184 3.27 24.54 9.37
CA LEU A 184 2.52 25.14 8.28
C LEU A 184 2.59 24.21 7.08
N THR A 185 1.44 23.91 6.47
CA THR A 185 1.38 23.26 5.16
C THR A 185 0.85 24.24 4.12
N ASP A 186 1.51 24.27 2.96
CA ASP A 186 1.07 25.07 1.81
C ASP A 186 -0.09 24.40 1.03
N ALA A 187 -0.55 23.23 1.49
CA ALA A 187 -1.60 22.46 0.83
C ALA A 187 -3.00 22.99 1.18
N GLY A 188 -3.77 23.37 0.16
CA GLY A 188 -5.19 23.64 0.29
C GLY A 188 -6.01 22.37 0.54
N GLU A 189 -7.26 22.54 0.99
CA GLU A 189 -8.17 21.41 1.22
C GLU A 189 -8.46 20.63 -0.06
N SER A 190 -8.56 19.30 0.06
CA SER A 190 -8.78 18.43 -1.10
C SER A 190 -10.19 18.56 -1.66
N GLN A 191 -10.27 18.60 -2.99
CA GLN A 191 -11.52 18.55 -3.72
C GLN A 191 -11.86 17.11 -4.12
N VAL A 192 -13.15 16.79 -4.12
CA VAL A 192 -13.66 15.47 -4.52
C VAL A 192 -13.50 15.30 -6.03
N ILE A 193 -12.96 14.14 -6.43
CA ILE A 193 -12.86 13.72 -7.83
C ILE A 193 -13.94 12.65 -8.05
N SER A 194 -15.04 12.98 -8.74
CA SER A 194 -16.17 12.07 -8.96
C SER A 194 -15.92 11.05 -10.08
N ASP A 195 -15.25 11.46 -11.14
CA ASP A 195 -15.09 10.66 -12.37
C ASP A 195 -13.60 10.41 -12.65
N PHE A 196 -12.98 9.59 -11.80
CA PHE A 196 -11.58 9.23 -11.99
C PHE A 196 -11.44 8.17 -13.11
N PRO A 197 -10.74 8.46 -14.22
CA PRO A 197 -10.55 7.50 -15.29
C PRO A 197 -9.56 6.41 -14.86
N ILE A 198 -10.04 5.18 -14.78
CA ILE A 198 -9.20 3.98 -14.59
C ILE A 198 -8.83 3.43 -15.97
N ILE A 199 -7.54 3.33 -16.24
CA ILE A 199 -7.00 2.80 -17.49
C ILE A 199 -6.72 1.32 -17.30
N SER A 200 -7.09 0.50 -18.29
CA SER A 200 -6.67 -0.89 -18.37
C SER A 200 -6.05 -1.12 -19.74
N LEU A 201 -4.97 -1.88 -19.80
CA LEU A 201 -4.28 -2.21 -21.04
C LEU A 201 -4.59 -3.66 -21.42
N GLN A 202 -4.91 -3.88 -22.69
CA GLN A 202 -5.22 -5.20 -23.22
C GLN A 202 -4.31 -5.50 -24.41
N GLY A 203 -3.67 -6.67 -24.39
CA GLY A 203 -2.93 -7.23 -25.51
C GLY A 203 -3.50 -8.60 -25.87
N LYS A 204 -3.40 -9.00 -27.14
CA LYS A 204 -3.92 -10.29 -27.62
C LYS A 204 -2.95 -10.93 -28.60
N LEU A 205 -2.73 -12.24 -28.45
CA LEU A 205 -2.04 -13.08 -29.42
C LEU A 205 -3.06 -14.10 -29.97
N THR A 206 -3.39 -13.97 -31.25
CA THR A 206 -4.36 -14.85 -31.92
C THR A 206 -3.67 -16.11 -32.43
N GLY A 207 -4.29 -17.27 -32.17
CA GLY A 207 -3.79 -18.56 -32.59
C GLY A 207 -3.96 -18.82 -34.09
N GLN A 208 -3.57 -20.02 -34.51
CA GLN A 208 -3.70 -20.48 -35.89
C GLN A 208 -5.13 -21.01 -36.13
N GLY A 209 -5.96 -20.24 -36.84
CA GLY A 209 -7.33 -20.63 -37.17
C GLY A 209 -8.27 -19.43 -37.24
N LEU A 210 -9.57 -19.70 -37.22
CA LEU A 210 -10.60 -18.67 -37.05
C LEU A 210 -10.66 -18.30 -35.58
N GLU A 211 -10.39 -17.03 -35.28
CA GLU A 211 -10.24 -16.51 -33.92
C GLU A 211 -11.40 -16.91 -32.98
N ASP A 212 -12.63 -16.73 -33.44
CA ASP A 212 -13.85 -16.99 -32.65
C ASP A 212 -14.11 -18.48 -32.36
N GLN A 213 -13.38 -19.38 -33.02
CA GLN A 213 -13.50 -20.84 -32.82
C GLN A 213 -12.37 -21.40 -31.97
N LEU A 214 -11.36 -20.58 -31.65
CA LEU A 214 -10.21 -21.02 -30.89
C LEU A 214 -10.44 -20.81 -29.39
N PRO A 215 -10.05 -21.78 -28.55
CA PRO A 215 -10.09 -21.60 -27.11
C PRO A 215 -9.16 -20.45 -26.67
N THR A 216 -9.60 -19.70 -25.66
CA THR A 216 -8.88 -18.53 -25.16
C THR A 216 -8.46 -18.72 -23.71
N VAL A 217 -7.19 -18.45 -23.41
CA VAL A 217 -6.70 -18.31 -22.03
C VAL A 217 -6.37 -16.84 -21.78
N ALA A 218 -6.97 -16.28 -20.73
CA ALA A 218 -6.71 -14.91 -20.31
C ALA A 218 -5.71 -14.87 -19.15
N ILE A 219 -4.69 -14.02 -19.26
CA ILE A 219 -3.68 -13.76 -18.23
C ILE A 219 -3.92 -12.34 -17.74
N VAL A 220 -4.22 -12.20 -16.46
CA VAL A 220 -4.70 -10.97 -15.85
C VAL A 220 -3.82 -10.60 -14.67
N THR A 221 -3.48 -9.34 -14.55
CA THR A 221 -2.88 -8.78 -13.33
C THR A 221 -3.29 -7.32 -13.19
N HIS A 222 -3.09 -6.75 -12.02
CA HIS A 222 -3.33 -5.34 -11.75
C HIS A 222 -2.03 -4.63 -11.39
N TYR A 223 -1.95 -3.34 -11.72
CA TYR A 223 -0.70 -2.57 -11.62
C TYR A 223 -0.71 -1.48 -10.54
N ASP A 224 -1.81 -1.34 -9.79
CA ASP A 224 -1.92 -0.28 -8.78
C ASP A 224 -1.27 -0.68 -7.46
N SER A 225 -0.31 0.12 -7.00
CA SER A 225 0.20 0.02 -5.63
C SER A 225 -0.76 0.69 -4.63
N PHE A 226 -0.74 0.21 -3.38
CA PHE A 226 -1.61 0.71 -2.32
C PHE A 226 -0.89 0.65 -0.98
N SER A 227 -1.07 1.66 -0.14
CA SER A 227 -0.55 1.74 1.23
C SER A 227 -1.22 2.92 1.92
N ILE A 228 -0.93 3.12 3.22
CA ILE A 228 -1.42 4.28 3.96
C ILE A 228 -0.95 5.63 3.39
N VAL A 229 0.19 5.63 2.69
CA VAL A 229 0.77 6.81 2.04
C VAL A 229 0.97 6.53 0.56
N PRO A 230 0.05 6.97 -0.33
CA PRO A 230 0.09 6.64 -1.74
C PRO A 230 1.42 6.99 -2.42
N LYS A 231 2.05 8.09 -2.01
CA LYS A 231 3.34 8.55 -2.57
C LYS A 231 4.52 7.64 -2.23
N LEU A 232 4.41 6.86 -1.15
CA LEU A 232 5.43 5.91 -0.69
C LEU A 232 5.06 4.45 -1.04
N SER A 233 3.94 4.22 -1.73
CA SER A 233 3.50 2.91 -2.16
C SER A 233 4.31 2.41 -3.35
N TYR A 234 5.32 1.56 -3.11
CA TYR A 234 6.10 0.94 -4.18
C TYR A 234 5.40 -0.30 -4.77
N GLY A 235 4.85 -1.19 -3.93
CA GLY A 235 4.12 -2.37 -4.40
C GLY A 235 5.01 -3.39 -5.11
N ALA A 236 6.26 -3.54 -4.68
CA ALA A 236 7.29 -4.32 -5.36
C ALA A 236 6.86 -5.78 -5.56
N ASP A 237 6.48 -6.49 -4.50
CA ASP A 237 5.95 -7.84 -4.63
C ASP A 237 4.44 -7.83 -4.85
N ALA A 238 3.67 -7.03 -4.11
CA ALA A 238 2.21 -7.08 -4.14
C ALA A 238 1.56 -6.71 -5.48
N THR A 239 2.31 -6.07 -6.39
CA THR A 239 1.84 -5.74 -7.74
C THR A 239 2.90 -5.90 -8.82
N ALA A 240 4.08 -5.31 -8.66
CA ALA A 240 5.06 -5.25 -9.73
C ALA A 240 5.53 -6.65 -10.14
N SER A 241 5.59 -7.61 -9.21
CA SER A 241 5.85 -9.03 -9.52
C SER A 241 4.89 -9.60 -10.59
N GLY A 242 3.58 -9.32 -10.46
CA GLY A 242 2.56 -9.76 -11.40
C GLY A 242 2.64 -9.04 -12.74
N VAL A 243 2.93 -7.73 -12.72
CA VAL A 243 3.14 -6.93 -13.93
C VAL A 243 4.35 -7.45 -14.74
N VAL A 244 5.48 -7.67 -14.06
CA VAL A 244 6.69 -8.23 -14.68
C VAL A 244 6.39 -9.61 -15.27
N ALA A 245 5.69 -10.47 -14.52
CA ALA A 245 5.28 -11.78 -15.00
C ALA A 245 4.41 -11.71 -16.26
N LEU A 246 3.41 -10.84 -16.29
CA LEU A 246 2.53 -10.68 -17.44
C LEU A 246 3.31 -10.20 -18.68
N LEU A 247 4.18 -9.20 -18.53
CA LEU A 247 4.99 -8.68 -19.63
C LEU A 247 5.99 -9.70 -20.15
N GLU A 248 6.59 -10.48 -19.24
CA GLU A 248 7.55 -11.52 -19.61
C GLU A 248 6.86 -12.70 -20.32
N LEU A 249 5.69 -13.12 -19.83
CA LEU A 249 4.86 -14.10 -20.53
C LEU A 249 4.47 -13.60 -21.93
N ALA A 250 4.05 -12.33 -22.06
CA ALA A 250 3.73 -11.74 -23.35
C ALA A 250 4.94 -11.75 -24.29
N ARG A 251 6.14 -11.43 -23.81
CA ARG A 251 7.39 -11.48 -24.57
C ARG A 251 7.70 -12.90 -25.06
N LEU A 252 7.66 -13.88 -24.16
CA LEU A 252 7.96 -15.29 -24.45
C LEU A 252 6.96 -15.90 -25.45
N PHE A 253 5.66 -15.69 -25.25
CA PHE A 253 4.65 -16.20 -26.16
C PHE A 253 4.62 -15.45 -27.50
N ASN A 254 4.98 -14.16 -27.55
CA ASN A 254 5.08 -13.45 -28.81
C ASN A 254 6.11 -14.10 -29.75
N LEU A 255 7.24 -14.59 -29.22
CA LEU A 255 8.23 -15.32 -30.02
C LEU A 255 7.63 -16.59 -30.66
N LEU A 256 6.83 -17.35 -29.89
CA LEU A 256 6.19 -18.57 -30.38
C LEU A 256 5.02 -18.32 -31.35
N TYR A 257 4.29 -17.21 -31.17
CA TYR A 257 3.13 -16.86 -32.00
C TYR A 257 3.50 -16.10 -33.28
N SER A 258 4.73 -15.60 -33.38
CA SER A 258 5.24 -14.89 -34.56
C SER A 258 5.45 -15.83 -35.75
N GLU A 259 5.87 -17.07 -35.49
CA GLU A 259 6.13 -18.06 -36.54
C GLU A 259 4.92 -18.95 -36.80
N VAL A 260 4.58 -19.15 -38.08
CA VAL A 260 3.38 -19.93 -38.47
C VAL A 260 3.50 -21.41 -38.09
N SER A 261 4.72 -21.95 -38.08
CA SER A 261 5.00 -23.36 -37.74
C SER A 261 4.84 -23.65 -36.25
N THR A 262 5.10 -22.66 -35.40
CA THR A 262 5.01 -22.78 -33.94
C THR A 262 3.75 -22.13 -33.38
N ARG A 263 2.96 -21.40 -34.17
CA ARG A 263 1.72 -20.79 -33.68
C ARG A 263 0.71 -21.86 -33.27
N PRO A 264 0.21 -21.84 -32.01
CA PRO A 264 -0.73 -22.85 -31.53
C PRO A 264 -2.17 -22.53 -31.94
N LYS A 265 -3.08 -23.48 -31.75
CA LYS A 265 -4.54 -23.31 -31.94
C LYS A 265 -5.22 -22.81 -30.66
N TYR A 266 -4.65 -21.77 -30.04
CA TYR A 266 -5.17 -21.13 -28.84
C TYR A 266 -5.00 -19.62 -28.98
N ASN A 267 -5.91 -18.85 -28.40
CA ASN A 267 -5.73 -17.41 -28.22
C ASN A 267 -5.18 -17.14 -26.81
N LEU A 268 -4.26 -16.18 -26.71
CA LEU A 268 -3.81 -15.64 -25.44
C LEU A 268 -4.25 -14.18 -25.32
N LEU A 269 -4.90 -13.86 -24.21
CA LEU A 269 -5.34 -12.52 -23.88
C LEU A 269 -4.57 -12.04 -22.65
N PHE A 270 -3.99 -10.85 -22.72
CA PHE A 270 -3.24 -10.24 -21.63
C PHE A 270 -4.00 -9.00 -21.18
N LEU A 271 -4.37 -8.94 -19.90
CA LEU A 271 -5.05 -7.80 -19.31
C LEU A 271 -4.23 -7.27 -18.13
N LEU A 272 -3.84 -6.00 -18.24
CA LEU A 272 -3.25 -5.23 -17.17
C LEU A 272 -4.29 -4.23 -16.67
N ALA A 273 -4.98 -4.58 -15.60
CA ALA A 273 -6.13 -3.84 -15.08
C ALA A 273 -5.71 -2.74 -14.09
N GLY A 274 -6.33 -1.56 -14.20
CA GLY A 274 -6.23 -0.51 -13.20
C GLY A 274 -7.29 -0.64 -12.10
N GLY A 275 -7.13 0.09 -11.00
CA GLY A 275 -8.05 0.04 -9.86
C GLY A 275 -8.14 -1.33 -9.17
N GLY A 276 -7.08 -2.15 -9.22
CA GLY A 276 -7.00 -3.46 -8.58
C GLY A 276 -7.22 -3.40 -7.07
N LYS A 277 -6.54 -2.46 -6.40
CA LYS A 277 -6.62 -2.29 -4.94
C LYS A 277 -7.90 -1.59 -4.47
N PHE A 278 -8.67 -1.00 -5.38
CA PHE A 278 -10.01 -0.47 -5.11
C PHE A 278 -11.10 -1.52 -5.32
N ASN A 279 -10.86 -2.76 -4.86
CA ASN A 279 -11.73 -3.90 -5.08
C ASN A 279 -11.90 -4.24 -6.59
N TYR A 280 -10.80 -4.23 -7.34
CA TYR A 280 -10.75 -4.66 -8.74
C TYR A 280 -11.76 -3.96 -9.67
N GLN A 281 -11.93 -2.63 -9.55
CA GLN A 281 -12.92 -1.90 -10.36
C GLN A 281 -12.60 -1.92 -11.84
N GLY A 282 -11.33 -1.81 -12.24
CA GLY A 282 -10.99 -1.86 -13.67
C GLY A 282 -11.29 -3.23 -14.27
N THR A 283 -10.97 -4.30 -13.55
CA THR A 283 -11.31 -5.68 -13.94
C THR A 283 -12.82 -5.86 -14.03
N LYS A 284 -13.59 -5.38 -13.04
CA LYS A 284 -15.05 -5.42 -13.05
C LYS A 284 -15.61 -4.72 -14.30
N LYS A 285 -15.22 -3.48 -14.54
CA LYS A 285 -15.70 -2.69 -15.69
C LYS A 285 -15.32 -3.35 -17.01
N TRP A 286 -14.11 -3.89 -17.10
CA TRP A 286 -13.65 -4.61 -18.29
C TRP A 286 -14.47 -5.88 -18.54
N ILE A 287 -14.78 -6.65 -17.50
CA ILE A 287 -15.65 -7.82 -17.61
C ILE A 287 -17.06 -7.41 -18.06
N GLU A 288 -17.65 -6.36 -17.49
CA GLU A 288 -18.98 -5.86 -17.91
C GLU A 288 -18.97 -5.48 -19.40
N GLN A 289 -17.94 -4.76 -19.85
CA GLN A 289 -17.80 -4.34 -21.24
C GLN A 289 -17.60 -5.50 -22.21
N ASN A 290 -16.84 -6.54 -21.82
CA ASN A 290 -16.52 -7.64 -22.72
C ASN A 290 -17.53 -8.78 -22.62
N VAL A 291 -18.12 -9.09 -21.46
CA VAL A 291 -19.07 -10.23 -21.33
C VAL A 291 -20.49 -9.83 -21.72
N GLU A 292 -20.89 -8.57 -21.52
CA GLU A 292 -22.27 -8.13 -21.76
C GLU A 292 -22.49 -7.56 -23.17
N SER A 293 -21.42 -7.19 -23.88
CA SER A 293 -21.50 -6.78 -25.29
C SER A 293 -21.89 -7.97 -26.17
N SER A 294 -23.00 -7.87 -26.90
CA SER A 294 -23.60 -8.95 -27.70
C SER A 294 -22.82 -9.34 -28.97
N GLU A 295 -21.65 -8.74 -29.20
CA GLU A 295 -20.72 -9.15 -30.25
C GLU A 295 -19.70 -10.12 -29.65
N ILE A 296 -19.50 -11.24 -30.35
CA ILE A 296 -18.70 -12.42 -30.00
C ILE A 296 -17.51 -12.05 -29.11
N SER A 297 -17.69 -12.22 -27.80
CA SER A 297 -16.65 -11.91 -26.84
C SER A 297 -15.81 -13.14 -26.61
N LEU A 298 -14.55 -13.06 -27.00
CA LEU A 298 -13.53 -14.08 -26.73
C LEU A 298 -13.43 -14.46 -25.25
N LEU A 299 -13.88 -13.59 -24.35
CA LEU A 299 -13.90 -13.84 -22.92
C LEU A 299 -15.10 -14.70 -22.49
N ALA A 300 -16.25 -14.60 -23.16
CA ALA A 300 -17.45 -15.37 -22.81
C ALA A 300 -17.22 -16.89 -22.93
N GLU A 301 -16.31 -17.29 -23.82
CA GLU A 301 -15.89 -18.67 -24.05
C GLU A 301 -14.44 -18.94 -23.62
N ALA A 302 -13.89 -18.13 -22.70
CA ALA A 302 -12.54 -18.37 -22.19
C ALA A 302 -12.46 -19.71 -21.43
N ASP A 303 -11.51 -20.55 -21.81
CA ASP A 303 -11.25 -21.85 -21.18
C ASP A 303 -10.76 -21.66 -19.75
N TYR A 304 -9.95 -20.62 -19.51
CA TYR A 304 -9.45 -20.28 -18.19
C TYR A 304 -8.94 -18.84 -18.10
N VAL A 305 -9.13 -18.23 -16.92
CA VAL A 305 -8.56 -16.92 -16.56
C VAL A 305 -7.53 -17.09 -15.45
N LEU A 306 -6.26 -16.84 -15.76
CA LEU A 306 -5.13 -16.86 -14.84
C LEU A 306 -4.88 -15.44 -14.33
N CYS A 307 -5.20 -15.19 -13.07
CA CYS A 307 -4.81 -13.96 -12.40
C CYS A 307 -3.44 -14.16 -11.73
N ILE A 308 -2.58 -13.13 -11.70
CA ILE A 308 -1.28 -13.16 -11.04
C ILE A 308 -1.20 -12.05 -10.01
N ASP A 309 -0.89 -12.40 -8.75
CA ASP A 309 -0.80 -11.46 -7.63
C ASP A 309 0.24 -11.91 -6.59
N ALA A 310 1.29 -11.12 -6.38
CA ALA A 310 2.37 -11.38 -5.43
C ALA A 310 3.02 -12.76 -5.62
N ILE A 311 3.87 -12.88 -6.65
CA ILE A 311 4.62 -14.11 -6.95
C ILE A 311 6.15 -13.91 -6.86
N GLY A 312 6.61 -12.77 -6.35
CA GLY A 312 8.02 -12.41 -6.27
C GLY A 312 8.71 -12.87 -4.99
N GLN A 313 8.03 -13.60 -4.13
CA GLN A 313 8.57 -14.12 -2.86
C GLN A 313 8.14 -15.59 -2.63
N GLY A 314 8.69 -16.19 -1.57
CA GLY A 314 8.33 -17.54 -1.10
C GLY A 314 8.89 -18.69 -1.96
N ASN A 315 8.83 -19.90 -1.39
CA ASN A 315 9.14 -21.16 -2.10
C ASN A 315 7.90 -21.97 -2.45
N SER A 316 6.73 -21.51 -2.02
CA SER A 316 5.43 -22.04 -2.40
C SER A 316 4.79 -21.15 -3.47
N LEU A 317 4.14 -21.78 -4.44
CA LEU A 317 3.24 -21.11 -5.38
C LEU A 317 1.86 -21.70 -5.21
N ASN A 318 0.91 -20.88 -4.79
CA ASN A 318 -0.45 -21.29 -4.53
C ASN A 318 -1.35 -20.78 -5.66
N LEU A 319 -2.24 -21.65 -6.15
CA LEU A 319 -3.32 -21.30 -7.04
C LEU A 319 -4.62 -21.21 -6.24
N HIS A 320 -5.08 -19.99 -6.00
CA HIS A 320 -6.33 -19.70 -5.32
C HIS A 320 -7.49 -19.82 -6.30
N VAL A 321 -8.48 -20.63 -5.97
CA VAL A 321 -9.65 -20.88 -6.82
C VAL A 321 -10.95 -20.75 -6.04
N SER A 322 -11.95 -20.16 -6.70
CA SER A 322 -13.32 -20.08 -6.19
C SER A 322 -14.14 -21.34 -6.43
N LYS A 323 -13.84 -22.04 -7.53
CA LYS A 323 -14.46 -23.30 -7.93
C LYS A 323 -13.34 -24.22 -8.38
N PRO A 324 -13.08 -25.34 -7.69
CA PRO A 324 -12.02 -26.25 -8.10
C PRO A 324 -12.35 -26.82 -9.50
N PRO A 325 -11.38 -26.83 -10.42
CA PRO A 325 -11.53 -27.45 -11.74
C PRO A 325 -11.99 -28.90 -11.63
N LYS A 326 -13.03 -29.28 -12.37
CA LYS A 326 -13.53 -30.66 -12.39
C LYS A 326 -12.65 -31.54 -13.28
N GLU A 327 -12.43 -32.78 -12.88
CA GLU A 327 -11.72 -33.77 -13.69
C GLU A 327 -12.32 -33.88 -15.10
N GLY A 328 -11.45 -33.94 -16.11
CA GLY A 328 -11.84 -33.99 -17.52
C GLY A 328 -12.09 -32.63 -18.19
N THR A 329 -12.09 -31.52 -17.45
CA THR A 329 -12.15 -30.16 -18.04
C THR A 329 -10.77 -29.66 -18.48
N GLN A 330 -10.72 -28.74 -19.45
CA GLN A 330 -9.46 -28.10 -19.87
C GLN A 330 -8.77 -27.39 -18.70
N SER A 331 -9.55 -26.69 -17.88
CA SER A 331 -9.06 -26.04 -16.66
C SER A 331 -8.37 -27.01 -15.70
N TYR A 332 -8.89 -28.24 -15.55
CA TYR A 332 -8.26 -29.26 -14.70
C TYR A 332 -6.94 -29.73 -15.30
N LEU A 333 -6.90 -29.99 -16.61
CA LEU A 333 -5.68 -30.37 -17.31
C LEU A 333 -4.60 -29.30 -17.16
N LEU A 334 -4.95 -28.02 -17.34
CA LEU A 334 -4.05 -26.90 -17.16
C LEU A 334 -3.45 -26.87 -15.75
N VAL A 335 -4.27 -27.03 -14.70
CA VAL A 335 -3.79 -27.06 -13.31
C VAL A 335 -2.87 -28.26 -13.04
N GLN A 336 -3.14 -29.42 -13.64
CA GLN A 336 -2.26 -30.58 -13.55
C GLN A 336 -0.91 -30.32 -14.24
N GLU A 337 -0.88 -29.60 -15.36
CA GLU A 337 0.38 -29.24 -16.01
C GLU A 337 1.24 -28.32 -15.13
N PHE A 338 0.66 -27.32 -14.46
CA PHE A 338 1.41 -26.50 -13.49
C PHE A 338 2.00 -27.34 -12.36
N LYS A 339 1.22 -28.28 -11.82
CA LYS A 339 1.69 -29.17 -10.75
C LYS A 339 2.85 -30.05 -11.21
N LYS A 340 2.77 -30.61 -12.43
CA LYS A 340 3.85 -31.42 -13.03
C LYS A 340 5.11 -30.59 -13.25
N VAL A 341 4.98 -29.39 -13.84
CA VAL A 341 6.12 -28.50 -14.09
C VAL A 341 6.85 -28.16 -12.80
N MET A 342 6.11 -27.82 -11.73
CA MET A 342 6.72 -27.56 -10.43
C MET A 342 7.47 -28.79 -9.92
N SER A 343 6.86 -29.98 -9.95
CA SER A 343 7.53 -31.20 -9.44
C SER A 343 8.73 -31.64 -10.28
N ASP A 344 8.67 -31.46 -11.60
CA ASP A 344 9.68 -31.95 -12.53
C ASP A 344 10.92 -31.04 -12.58
N LEU A 345 10.71 -29.71 -12.52
CA LEU A 345 11.77 -28.71 -12.64
C LEU A 345 12.27 -28.21 -11.29
N TYR A 346 11.42 -28.19 -10.25
CA TYR A 346 11.71 -27.56 -8.97
C TYR A 346 11.27 -28.42 -7.78
N SER A 347 12.00 -29.50 -7.50
CA SER A 347 11.71 -30.45 -6.41
C SER A 347 11.58 -29.80 -5.02
N ASP A 348 12.26 -28.66 -4.82
CA ASP A 348 12.33 -27.97 -3.53
C ASP A 348 11.19 -26.96 -3.34
N SER A 349 10.36 -26.74 -4.37
CA SER A 349 9.25 -25.79 -4.36
C SER A 349 7.90 -26.51 -4.35
N VAL A 350 6.91 -25.90 -3.67
CA VAL A 350 5.61 -26.55 -3.44
C VAL A 350 4.53 -25.85 -4.27
N PHE A 351 3.70 -26.64 -4.93
CA PHE A 351 2.52 -26.15 -5.63
C PHE A 351 1.24 -26.60 -4.92
N ASN A 352 0.43 -25.65 -4.45
CA ASN A 352 -0.85 -25.93 -3.79
C ASN A 352 -2.02 -25.34 -4.56
N VAL A 353 -3.15 -26.02 -4.55
CA VAL A 353 -4.43 -25.47 -5.01
C VAL A 353 -5.26 -25.17 -3.77
N VAL A 354 -5.49 -23.88 -3.52
CA VAL A 354 -6.21 -23.39 -2.34
C VAL A 354 -7.61 -23.00 -2.78
N HIS A 355 -8.63 -23.62 -2.18
CA HIS A 355 -10.01 -23.34 -2.51
C HIS A 355 -10.69 -22.48 -1.43
N LYS A 356 -11.21 -21.33 -1.85
CA LYS A 356 -12.05 -20.44 -1.02
C LYS A 356 -13.33 -20.14 -1.80
N LYS A 357 -14.50 -20.42 -1.22
CA LYS A 357 -15.76 -20.02 -1.85
C LYS A 357 -15.92 -18.49 -1.80
N VAL A 358 -16.40 -17.90 -2.89
CA VAL A 358 -16.72 -16.46 -2.94
C VAL A 358 -17.82 -16.15 -1.93
N ASN A 359 -17.55 -15.19 -1.03
CA ASN A 359 -18.54 -14.69 -0.10
C ASN A 359 -19.25 -13.48 -0.71
N LEU A 360 -20.50 -13.66 -1.16
CA LEU A 360 -21.28 -12.59 -1.77
C LEU A 360 -21.74 -11.51 -0.77
N ALA A 361 -21.62 -11.77 0.53
CA ALA A 361 -21.96 -10.81 1.57
C ALA A 361 -20.80 -9.87 1.93
N GLU A 362 -19.58 -10.19 1.49
CA GLU A 362 -18.41 -9.31 1.68
C GLU A 362 -18.36 -8.27 0.57
N ASP A 363 -18.26 -7.00 0.95
CA ASP A 363 -18.14 -5.88 -0.01
C ASP A 363 -16.78 -5.85 -0.69
N MET A 364 -15.75 -6.43 -0.07
CA MET A 364 -14.37 -6.47 -0.54
C MET A 364 -13.99 -7.88 -0.96
N LEU A 365 -13.37 -8.01 -2.13
CA LEU A 365 -12.86 -9.29 -2.62
C LEU A 365 -11.41 -9.45 -2.24
N ASP A 366 -11.04 -10.69 -1.93
CA ASP A 366 -9.69 -11.04 -1.54
C ASP A 366 -8.77 -11.26 -2.75
N TRP A 367 -9.36 -11.68 -3.88
CA TRP A 367 -8.63 -12.05 -5.08
C TRP A 367 -9.34 -11.59 -6.34
N GLU A 368 -8.54 -11.25 -7.35
CA GLU A 368 -9.03 -10.78 -8.64
C GLU A 368 -9.90 -11.82 -9.37
N HIS A 369 -9.56 -13.11 -9.26
CA HIS A 369 -10.30 -14.19 -9.93
C HIS A 369 -11.75 -14.32 -9.44
N GLU A 370 -12.09 -13.76 -8.26
CA GLU A 370 -13.46 -13.79 -7.73
C GLU A 370 -14.41 -12.98 -8.63
N ARG A 371 -13.93 -11.87 -9.23
CA ARG A 371 -14.70 -11.06 -10.20
C ARG A 371 -15.12 -11.90 -11.42
N PHE A 372 -14.20 -12.69 -11.95
CA PHE A 372 -14.46 -13.61 -13.05
C PHE A 372 -15.40 -14.75 -12.65
N SER A 373 -15.18 -15.32 -11.47
CA SER A 373 -15.97 -16.42 -10.93
C SER A 373 -17.45 -16.05 -10.70
N MET A 374 -17.73 -14.79 -10.33
CA MET A 374 -19.09 -14.24 -10.24
C MET A 374 -19.82 -14.22 -11.59
N ARG A 375 -19.09 -14.04 -12.71
CA ARG A 375 -19.61 -14.15 -14.08
C ARG A 375 -19.51 -15.58 -14.65
N ARG A 376 -19.27 -16.58 -13.80
CA ARG A 376 -19.19 -18.01 -14.14
C ARG A 376 -18.01 -18.40 -15.04
N LEU A 377 -17.00 -17.55 -15.16
CA LEU A 377 -15.77 -17.87 -15.88
C LEU A 377 -14.86 -18.75 -15.01
N PRO A 378 -14.23 -19.80 -15.56
CA PRO A 378 -13.20 -20.57 -14.87
C PRO A 378 -11.98 -19.68 -14.60
N ALA A 379 -11.62 -19.47 -13.33
CA ALA A 379 -10.56 -18.54 -12.97
C ALA A 379 -9.83 -18.95 -11.69
N GLY A 380 -8.56 -18.56 -11.60
CA GLY A 380 -7.76 -18.69 -10.37
C GLY A 380 -6.63 -17.66 -10.30
N THR A 381 -6.17 -17.35 -9.09
CA THR A 381 -5.07 -16.42 -8.85
C THR A 381 -3.82 -17.14 -8.36
N PHE A 382 -2.69 -16.94 -9.03
CA PHE A 382 -1.38 -17.34 -8.52
C PHE A 382 -0.87 -16.35 -7.50
N SER A 383 -0.38 -16.87 -6.37
CA SER A 383 0.25 -16.08 -5.32
C SER A 383 1.13 -16.93 -4.43
N HIS A 384 2.16 -16.34 -3.83
CA HIS A 384 2.95 -17.01 -2.81
C HIS A 384 2.26 -17.03 -1.43
N TYR A 385 1.22 -16.22 -1.23
CA TYR A 385 0.46 -16.21 0.03
C TYR A 385 -0.43 -17.45 0.17
N ASP A 386 -0.47 -18.04 1.36
CA ASP A 386 -1.37 -19.16 1.68
C ASP A 386 -2.80 -18.70 1.96
N LYS A 387 -2.94 -17.47 2.47
CA LYS A 387 -4.21 -16.86 2.83
C LYS A 387 -4.30 -15.44 2.24
N PRO A 388 -5.51 -14.95 2.00
CA PRO A 388 -5.69 -13.55 1.65
C PRO A 388 -5.25 -12.68 2.83
N THR A 389 -4.26 -11.84 2.58
CA THR A 389 -3.74 -10.83 3.50
C THR A 389 -3.99 -9.46 2.89
N GLN A 390 -4.05 -8.41 3.72
CA GLN A 390 -4.12 -7.05 3.20
C GLN A 390 -2.83 -6.72 2.44
N ARG A 391 -2.97 -6.55 1.12
CA ARG A 391 -1.90 -6.26 0.18
C ARG A 391 -1.80 -4.77 -0.04
N GLY A 392 -1.19 -4.09 0.93
CA GLY A 392 -0.88 -2.69 0.76
C GLY A 392 -0.06 -2.18 1.92
N SER A 393 1.25 -2.03 1.70
CA SER A 393 2.15 -1.53 2.72
C SER A 393 3.25 -0.66 2.13
N ILE A 394 3.61 0.39 2.87
CA ILE A 394 4.83 1.17 2.61
C ILE A 394 6.11 0.33 2.73
N LEU A 395 6.02 -0.86 3.34
CA LEU A 395 7.13 -1.78 3.53
C LEU A 395 7.42 -2.62 2.27
N ASP A 396 6.48 -2.69 1.32
CA ASP A 396 6.59 -3.51 0.11
C ASP A 396 7.50 -2.87 -0.94
N THR A 397 8.81 -2.99 -0.69
CA THR A 397 9.88 -2.34 -1.47
C THR A 397 10.85 -3.33 -2.10
N LYS A 398 10.86 -4.59 -1.65
CA LYS A 398 11.82 -5.62 -2.07
C LYS A 398 11.14 -6.79 -2.74
N ILE A 399 11.87 -7.38 -3.68
CA ILE A 399 11.46 -8.58 -4.41
C ILE A 399 12.62 -9.55 -4.49
N ASN A 400 12.33 -10.85 -4.42
CA ASN A 400 13.34 -11.89 -4.63
C ASN A 400 13.33 -12.26 -6.12
N SER A 401 14.32 -11.77 -6.87
CA SER A 401 14.43 -12.00 -8.32
C SER A 401 14.49 -13.49 -8.68
N VAL A 402 15.18 -14.31 -7.89
CA VAL A 402 15.30 -15.76 -8.14
C VAL A 402 13.96 -16.46 -7.97
N ALA A 403 13.21 -16.11 -6.91
CA ALA A 403 11.88 -16.66 -6.70
C ALA A 403 10.90 -16.22 -7.79
N LEU A 404 10.99 -14.94 -8.21
CA LEU A 404 10.18 -14.40 -9.29
C LEU A 404 10.45 -15.13 -10.62
N GLU A 405 11.72 -15.24 -11.02
CA GLU A 405 12.12 -15.92 -12.26
C GLU A 405 11.63 -17.36 -12.29
N ARG A 406 11.83 -18.10 -11.18
CA ARG A 406 11.32 -19.47 -11.03
C ARG A 406 9.80 -19.51 -11.22
N ASN A 407 9.06 -18.65 -10.53
CA ASN A 407 7.60 -18.67 -10.56
C ASN A 407 7.06 -18.28 -11.95
N ILE A 408 7.67 -17.31 -12.62
CA ILE A 408 7.35 -16.96 -14.02
C ILE A 408 7.62 -18.14 -14.93
N ARG A 409 8.77 -18.83 -14.77
CA ARG A 409 9.10 -20.02 -15.57
C ARG A 409 8.08 -21.14 -15.40
N VAL A 410 7.65 -21.42 -14.16
CA VAL A 410 6.62 -22.41 -13.89
C VAL A 410 5.31 -22.08 -14.61
N ILE A 411 4.89 -20.81 -14.58
CA ILE A 411 3.67 -20.35 -15.25
C ILE A 411 3.83 -20.45 -16.78
N ALA A 412 4.97 -20.02 -17.32
CA ALA A 412 5.24 -20.06 -18.76
C ALA A 412 5.25 -21.49 -19.30
N GLU A 413 6.00 -22.39 -18.66
CA GLU A 413 6.11 -23.80 -19.04
C GLU A 413 4.78 -24.53 -18.89
N GLY A 414 4.04 -24.30 -17.79
CA GLY A 414 2.73 -24.93 -17.60
C GLY A 414 1.71 -24.50 -18.64
N LEU A 415 1.68 -23.21 -18.98
CA LEU A 415 0.84 -22.68 -20.06
C LEU A 415 1.22 -23.28 -21.41
N ALA A 416 2.51 -23.30 -21.74
CA ALA A 416 2.96 -23.81 -23.02
C ALA A 416 2.74 -25.34 -23.14
N ARG A 417 2.99 -26.12 -22.10
CA ARG A 417 2.67 -27.56 -22.08
C ARG A 417 1.19 -27.83 -22.33
N HIS A 418 0.31 -27.00 -21.77
CA HIS A 418 -1.14 -27.09 -21.99
C HIS A 418 -1.53 -26.71 -23.43
N ILE A 419 -1.13 -25.52 -23.89
CA ILE A 419 -1.49 -24.96 -25.20
C ILE A 419 -1.01 -25.84 -26.37
N TYR A 420 0.21 -26.41 -26.26
CA TYR A 420 0.78 -27.28 -27.29
C TYR A 420 0.45 -28.76 -27.12
N ASN A 421 -0.24 -29.12 -26.03
CA ASN A 421 -0.53 -30.49 -25.62
C ASN A 421 0.73 -31.38 -25.65
N LEU A 422 1.80 -30.94 -24.99
CA LEU A 422 3.10 -31.62 -25.02
C LEU A 422 3.09 -32.92 -24.20
N SER A 423 2.40 -32.91 -23.07
CA SER A 423 2.24 -34.09 -22.21
C SER A 423 1.52 -35.25 -22.91
N GLY A 424 0.66 -34.96 -23.91
CA GLY A 424 0.03 -35.98 -24.75
C GLY A 424 0.90 -36.52 -25.89
N LYS A 425 2.02 -35.86 -26.21
CA LYS A 425 2.88 -36.17 -27.36
C LYS A 425 4.17 -36.93 -26.99
N SER A 426 4.23 -37.49 -25.77
CA SER A 426 5.37 -38.30 -25.28
C SER A 426 6.72 -37.57 -25.27
N PHE A 427 6.72 -36.25 -25.06
CA PHE A 427 7.96 -35.50 -24.82
C PHE A 427 8.51 -35.80 -23.41
N SER A 428 9.81 -35.58 -23.20
CA SER A 428 10.43 -35.71 -21.88
C SER A 428 9.74 -34.79 -20.86
N ASN A 429 9.44 -35.31 -19.68
CA ASN A 429 8.87 -34.53 -18.57
C ASN A 429 9.79 -33.36 -18.12
N LYS A 430 11.09 -33.45 -18.44
CA LYS A 430 12.08 -32.41 -18.17
C LYS A 430 12.33 -31.47 -19.35
N LEU A 431 11.47 -31.50 -20.37
CA LEU A 431 11.57 -30.54 -21.46
C LEU A 431 11.24 -29.14 -20.93
N GLU A 432 12.18 -28.23 -21.12
CA GLU A 432 12.02 -26.79 -20.95
C GLU A 432 11.91 -26.18 -22.34
N ILE A 433 10.80 -25.51 -22.62
CA ILE A 433 10.53 -24.82 -23.89
C ILE A 433 11.29 -23.49 -23.89
N PHE A 434 11.25 -22.79 -22.77
CA PHE A 434 11.88 -21.49 -22.58
C PHE A 434 13.20 -21.69 -21.82
N SER A 435 14.24 -22.06 -22.56
CA SER A 435 15.60 -22.17 -22.05
C SER A 435 16.38 -20.87 -22.26
N GLY A 436 17.09 -20.41 -21.22
CA GLY A 436 17.89 -19.16 -21.25
C GLY A 436 17.49 -18.17 -20.15
N ASN A 437 18.07 -16.97 -20.20
CA ASN A 437 17.77 -15.92 -19.23
C ASN A 437 16.32 -15.43 -19.43
N MET A 438 15.54 -15.49 -18.35
CA MET A 438 14.24 -14.81 -18.21
C MET A 438 14.41 -13.49 -17.48
#